data_AF-C0PU08-F1
#
_entry.id   AF-C0PU08-F1
#
_cell.length_a   1.000
_cell.length_b   1.000
_cell.length_c   1.000
_cell.angle_alpha   90.00
_cell.angle_beta   90.00
_cell.angle_gamma   90.00
#
_symmetry.space_group_name_H-M   'P 1'
#
loop_
_entity.id
_entity.type
_entity.pdbx_description
1 polymer ?
#
loop_
_entity_poly.entity_id
_entity_poly.type
_entity_poly.pdbx_seq_one_letter_code
_entity_poly.pdbx_strand_id
1 'polypeptide(L)'
;FGGLTEMCRKPLSPGHVSTVSDWLVSIGLPMYATPMAAAGYDTLGRVSSLTESGVWEAGVQDERHVRRLVSEARLVSAHRVGQS
;
A
#
# COMPACT_ATOMS: atom_id res chain seq x y z
N PHE A 1 4.03 20.61 19.67
CA PHE A 1 2.99 19.60 19.97
C PHE A 1 2.43 19.09 18.65
N GLY A 2 2.18 17.79 18.58
CA GLY A 2 2.15 16.96 17.36
C GLY A 2 1.31 17.51 16.20
N GLY A 3 1.95 17.56 15.04
CA GLY A 3 1.32 17.86 13.77
C GLY A 3 0.45 16.71 13.30
N LEU A 4 -0.81 17.04 13.03
CA LEU A 4 -1.62 16.61 11.89
C LEU A 4 -1.36 15.20 11.36
N THR A 5 -2.24 14.27 11.74
CA THR A 5 -2.88 13.46 10.70
C THR A 5 -4.35 13.31 11.06
N GLU A 6 -5.19 13.94 10.25
CA GLU A 6 -6.63 13.77 10.25
C GLU A 6 -6.94 12.38 9.69
N MET A 7 -7.21 11.41 10.54
CA MET A 7 -7.90 10.17 10.13
C MET A 7 -9.40 10.46 9.97
N CYS A 8 -9.73 11.40 9.09
CA CYS A 8 -11.10 11.73 8.79
C CYS A 8 -11.63 10.70 7.77
N ARG A 9 -12.51 9.81 8.26
CA ARG A 9 -13.37 8.93 7.49
C ARG A 9 -13.91 9.62 6.22
N LYS A 10 -13.43 9.21 5.06
CA LYS A 10 -14.12 9.30 3.76
C LYS A 10 -13.90 7.96 3.06
N PRO A 11 -14.92 7.40 2.37
CA PRO A 11 -14.63 6.36 1.38
C PRO A 11 -13.70 7.02 0.37
N LEU A 12 -12.42 6.65 0.40
CA LEU A 12 -11.44 7.18 -0.53
C LEU A 12 -11.97 6.82 -1.91
N SER A 13 -12.39 7.85 -2.66
CA SER A 13 -12.71 7.71 -4.06
C SER A 13 -11.52 6.99 -4.71
N PRO A 14 -11.72 5.87 -5.43
CA PRO A 14 -10.63 5.02 -5.95
C PRO A 14 -9.72 5.68 -7.01
N GLY A 15 -9.79 7.01 -7.16
CA GLY A 15 -9.15 7.75 -8.25
C GLY A 15 -7.81 8.41 -7.94
N HIS A 16 -7.28 8.39 -6.70
CA HIS A 16 -6.00 9.07 -6.43
C HIS A 16 -5.19 8.49 -5.26
N VAL A 17 -4.83 7.20 -5.35
CA VAL A 17 -3.80 6.60 -4.50
C VAL A 17 -2.44 7.26 -4.76
N SER A 18 -2.08 8.24 -3.93
CA SER A 18 -0.82 9.00 -4.04
C SER A 18 0.27 8.46 -3.11
N THR A 19 -0.11 7.78 -2.02
CA THR A 19 0.80 7.25 -1.00
C THR A 19 0.53 5.78 -0.69
N VAL A 20 1.51 5.09 -0.09
CA VAL A 20 1.36 3.69 0.33
C VAL A 20 0.24 3.54 1.36
N SER A 21 0.08 4.50 2.26
CA SER A 21 -1.00 4.52 3.23
C SER A 21 -2.37 4.59 2.55
N ASP A 22 -2.54 5.46 1.55
CA ASP A 22 -3.80 5.58 0.79
C ASP A 22 -4.13 4.28 0.05
N TRP A 23 -3.13 3.68 -0.59
CA TRP A 23 -3.26 2.38 -1.23
C TRP A 23 -3.67 1.28 -0.24
N LEU A 24 -3.03 1.22 0.93
CA LEU A 24 -3.37 0.26 1.98
C LEU A 24 -4.79 0.45 2.52
N VAL A 25 -5.25 1.69 2.68
CA VAL A 25 -6.65 1.97 3.06
C VAL A 25 -7.59 1.53 1.95
N SER A 26 -7.26 1.79 0.68
CA SER A 26 -8.08 1.41 -0.49
C SER A 26 -8.29 -0.10 -0.59
N ILE A 27 -7.25 -0.90 -0.29
CA ILE A 27 -7.36 -2.38 -0.29
C ILE A 27 -7.93 -2.94 1.01
N GLY A 28 -8.21 -2.08 1.99
CA GLY A 28 -8.74 -2.44 3.30
C GLY A 28 -7.71 -3.03 4.27
N LEU A 29 -6.42 -2.78 4.07
CA LEU A 29 -5.32 -3.26 4.90
C LEU A 29 -4.43 -2.14 5.49
N PRO A 30 -4.98 -1.06 6.07
CA PRO A 30 -4.19 0.04 6.61
C PRO A 30 -3.24 -0.39 7.75
N MET A 31 -3.54 -1.50 8.41
CA MET A 31 -2.71 -2.06 9.49
C MET A 31 -1.31 -2.48 9.05
N TYR A 32 -1.10 -2.75 7.75
CA TYR A 32 0.22 -3.11 7.23
C TYR A 32 1.09 -1.92 6.86
N ALA A 33 0.64 -0.68 7.07
CA ALA A 33 1.41 0.52 6.69
C ALA A 33 2.74 0.62 7.44
N THR A 34 2.71 0.42 8.76
CA THR A 34 3.90 0.42 9.60
C THR A 34 4.88 -0.71 9.24
N PRO A 35 4.47 -1.99 9.20
CA PRO A 35 5.40 -3.06 8.83
C PRO A 35 5.93 -2.97 7.40
N MET A 36 5.11 -2.53 6.43
CA MET A 36 5.60 -2.28 5.07
C MET A 36 6.63 -1.16 5.02
N ALA A 37 6.37 -0.04 5.68
CA ALA A 37 7.31 1.07 5.74
C ALA A 37 8.61 0.66 6.46
N ALA A 38 8.51 -0.16 7.52
CA ALA A 38 9.68 -0.71 8.22
C ALA A 38 10.51 -1.66 7.34
N ALA A 39 9.87 -2.43 6.45
CA ALA A 39 10.54 -3.21 5.41
C ALA A 39 11.05 -2.36 4.23
N GLY A 40 10.83 -1.04 4.27
CA GLY A 40 11.26 -0.08 3.27
C GLY A 40 10.28 0.13 2.11
N TYR A 41 9.08 -0.46 2.15
CA TYR A 41 8.00 -0.21 1.19
C TYR A 41 7.20 1.04 1.57
N ASP A 42 7.88 2.17 1.76
CA ASP A 42 7.27 3.45 2.14
C ASP A 42 6.77 4.26 0.93
N THR A 43 7.18 3.89 -0.29
CA THR A 43 6.80 4.56 -1.54
C THR A 43 6.04 3.64 -2.49
N LEU A 44 5.09 4.21 -3.27
CA LEU A 44 4.34 3.47 -4.29
C LEU A 44 5.25 2.87 -5.37
N GLY A 45 6.43 3.47 -5.63
CA GLY A 45 7.43 2.91 -6.54
C GLY A 45 8.06 1.62 -6.02
N ARG A 46 8.27 1.49 -4.70
CA ARG A 46 8.72 0.22 -4.12
C ARG A 46 7.58 -0.78 -4.03
N VAL A 47 6.38 -0.32 -3.69
CA VAL A 47 5.17 -1.16 -3.71
C VAL A 47 4.88 -1.68 -5.12
N SER A 48 5.11 -0.93 -6.20
CA SER A 48 4.90 -1.44 -7.57
C SER A 48 5.82 -2.62 -7.93
N SER A 49 6.96 -2.75 -7.25
CA SER A 49 7.90 -3.87 -7.38
C SER A 49 7.76 -4.90 -6.28
N LEU A 50 6.69 -4.83 -5.48
CA LEU A 50 6.41 -5.74 -4.37
C LEU A 50 6.16 -7.15 -4.89
N THR A 51 6.84 -8.11 -4.29
CA THR A 51 6.67 -9.55 -4.53
C THR A 51 6.13 -10.22 -3.27
N GLU A 52 5.63 -11.45 -3.40
CA GLU A 52 5.16 -12.22 -2.26
C GLU A 52 6.23 -12.27 -1.17
N SER A 53 7.47 -12.62 -1.53
CA SER A 53 8.61 -12.64 -0.61
C SER A 53 8.80 -11.32 0.14
N GLY A 54 8.63 -10.17 -0.53
CA GLY A 54 8.72 -8.86 0.13
C GLY A 54 7.62 -8.61 1.16
N VAL A 55 6.44 -9.20 0.94
CA VAL A 55 5.30 -9.13 1.86
C VAL A 55 5.52 -10.05 3.07
N TRP A 56 6.10 -11.24 2.87
CA TRP A 56 6.52 -12.13 3.95
C TRP A 56 7.60 -11.48 4.84
N GLU A 57 8.60 -10.84 4.23
CA GLU A 57 9.67 -10.11 4.96
C GLU A 57 9.12 -8.93 5.76
N ALA A 58 8.04 -8.30 5.29
CA ALA A 58 7.33 -7.27 6.05
C ALA A 58 6.54 -7.84 7.25
N GLY A 59 6.50 -9.16 7.44
CA GLY A 59 5.79 -9.81 8.54
C GLY A 59 4.32 -10.12 8.25
N VAL A 60 3.89 -10.05 6.99
CA VAL A 60 2.55 -10.48 6.59
C VAL A 60 2.56 -11.99 6.35
N GLN A 61 2.05 -12.74 7.30
CA GLN A 61 1.97 -14.22 7.23
C GLN A 61 0.64 -14.73 6.66
N ASP A 62 -0.32 -13.83 6.44
CA ASP A 62 -1.61 -14.16 5.84
C ASP A 62 -1.51 -14.26 4.32
N GLU A 63 -1.55 -15.47 3.76
CA GLU A 63 -1.52 -15.69 2.30
C GLU A 63 -2.62 -14.91 1.56
N ARG A 64 -3.81 -14.78 2.16
CA ARG A 64 -4.91 -13.97 1.58
C ARG A 64 -4.53 -12.50 1.46
N HIS A 65 -3.82 -11.96 2.45
CA HIS A 65 -3.33 -10.58 2.43
C HIS A 65 -2.13 -10.43 1.51
N VAL A 66 -1.21 -11.41 1.49
CA VAL A 66 -0.07 -11.47 0.57
C VAL A 66 -0.56 -11.38 -0.88
N ARG A 67 -1.49 -12.26 -1.27
CA ARG A 67 -2.01 -12.30 -2.64
C ARG A 67 -2.75 -11.02 -3.02
N ARG A 68 -3.47 -10.41 -2.07
CA ARG A 68 -4.17 -9.13 -2.27
C ARG A 68 -3.17 -7.98 -2.44
N LEU A 69 -2.19 -7.86 -1.54
CA LEU A 69 -1.12 -6.85 -1.60
C LEU A 69 -0.37 -6.93 -2.92
N VAL A 70 0.04 -8.14 -3.35
CA VAL A 70 0.78 -8.32 -4.61
C VAL A 70 -0.11 -8.00 -5.82
N SER A 71 -1.38 -8.41 -5.82
CA SER A 71 -2.30 -8.10 -6.92
C SER A 71 -2.53 -6.60 -7.06
N GLU A 72 -2.78 -5.91 -5.96
CA GLU A 72 -3.04 -4.48 -5.92
C GLU A 72 -1.76 -3.66 -6.20
N ALA A 73 -0.59 -4.14 -5.78
CA ALA A 73 0.70 -3.56 -6.12
C ALA A 73 0.95 -3.54 -7.64
N ARG A 74 0.54 -4.61 -8.35
CA ARG A 74 0.62 -4.65 -9.81
C ARG A 74 -0.33 -3.65 -10.47
N LEU A 75 -1.52 -3.43 -9.90
CA LEU A 75 -2.44 -2.40 -10.38
C LEU A 75 -1.87 -1.00 -10.17
N VAL A 76 -1.21 -0.73 -9.04
CA VAL A 76 -0.46 0.53 -8.81
C VAL A 76 0.62 0.73 -9.86
N SER A 77 1.37 -0.32 -10.21
CA SER A 77 2.36 -0.28 -11.29
C SER A 77 1.73 0.12 -12.63
N ALA A 78 0.62 -0.51 -13.00
CA ALA A 78 -0.11 -0.22 -14.23
C ALA A 78 -0.67 1.22 -14.28
N HIS A 79 -1.16 1.73 -13.15
CA HIS A 79 -1.70 3.09 -13.06
C HIS A 79 -0.63 4.18 -13.23
N ARG A 80 0.62 3.89 -12.86
CA ARG A 80 1.75 4.81 -13.03
C ARG A 80 2.22 4.91 -14.48
N VAL A 81 2.05 3.85 -15.27
CA VAL A 81 2.37 3.85 -16.71
C VAL A 81 1.42 4.74 -17.52
N GLY A 82 0.18 4.91 -17.06
CA GLY A 82 -0.86 5.69 -17.75
C GLY A 82 -0.79 7.22 -17.56
N GLN A 83 0.10 7.74 -16.72
CA GLN A 83 0.27 9.19 -16.49
C GLN A 83 1.46 9.80 -17.26
N SER A 84 1.85 9.16 -18.38
CA SER A 84 2.91 9.65 -19.28
C SER A 84 2.45 10.85 -20.10
#